data_AF-A0A0D2WT29-F1
#
_entry.id   AF-A0A0D2WT29-F1
#
_cell.length_a   1.000
_cell.length_b   1.000
_cell.length_c   1.000
_cell.angle_alpha   90.00
_cell.angle_beta   90.00
_cell.angle_gamma   90.00
#
_symmetry.space_group_name_H-M   'P 1'
#
loop_
_entity.id
_entity.type
_entity.pdbx_description
1 polymer ?
#
loop_
_entity_poly.entity_id
_entity_poly.type
_entity_poly.pdbx_seq_one_letter_code
_entity_poly.pdbx_strand_id
1 'polypeptide(L)'
;MPTVADEISNVILPAIKATAKVILLAAVGVAAKRLGILNSETSTRLSKLVLNFAVPALTFVSIAHAITFDNIKELWPLPLFGLLYICLGMAFGWIICRICRFPKAIRNLVMVCCAFGNSQTIPLALVSSLAHSVAQLKQSDTDTPAAIIARGTSYIMLYTLIGTILRWSFAYKLLNPSPQTRADELERQHRLTHRLSVDQIATLDGHPTVRPSGTESVAAVHGSVDGSDDTPAVPDRLSPSNSRDLLIQTLEIHSAVGSSQPSTLLAAAASVPTTPPASVRARIGCAFRRVLSTFTPPVWAIVLGLIVAVAAPLKNAFFPAETASSSTPPLDFLADTLQTLGNVVVPAIMLILGEQLSRGPLQLTYIQWHRMWSCCKKPHKRAFSQGSLKSRMQTCWNSCWNRDRQQHNSDNEQLTLVESSSSYSVMHEKIGGLESSADVCMPPESAQQQQQRSVITTPLSVGSVLAIVIVKLVILPGIAIPLTMLFNKIGLLGSDPVLHFVVLLESCVPTGINLVVICASHNWLQRELTTVLFYQYLIAILSITLMTTGFLVTL
;
A
#
# COMPACT_ATOMS: atom_id res chain seq x y z
N MET A 1 29.67 28.22 -21.20
CA MET A 1 28.80 27.55 -20.21
C MET A 1 27.64 26.94 -20.97
N PRO A 2 27.27 25.67 -20.72
CA PRO A 2 26.06 25.10 -21.30
C PRO A 2 24.85 25.97 -20.90
N THR A 3 23.92 26.16 -21.83
CA THR A 3 22.70 26.90 -21.49
C THR A 3 21.78 26.02 -20.64
N VAL A 4 20.93 26.62 -19.81
CA VAL A 4 19.89 25.87 -19.07
C VAL A 4 19.04 25.01 -20.01
N ALA A 5 18.82 25.47 -21.24
CA ALA A 5 18.12 24.71 -22.27
C ALA A 5 18.87 23.42 -22.67
N ASP A 6 20.20 23.48 -22.80
CA ASP A 6 21.03 22.31 -23.11
C ASP A 6 20.96 21.27 -21.97
N GLU A 7 21.02 21.72 -20.72
CA GLU A 7 20.92 20.83 -19.56
C GLU A 7 19.54 20.17 -19.44
N ILE A 8 18.46 20.95 -19.66
CA ILE A 8 17.11 20.39 -19.71
C ILE A 8 17.04 19.32 -20.79
N SER A 9 17.59 19.57 -21.98
CA SER A 9 17.57 18.61 -23.09
C SER A 9 18.30 17.31 -22.74
N ASN A 10 19.44 17.41 -22.05
CA ASN A 10 20.26 16.28 -21.62
C ASN A 10 19.58 15.43 -20.54
N VAL A 11 18.72 16.02 -19.70
CA VAL A 11 18.06 15.33 -18.58
C VAL A 11 16.65 14.82 -18.96
N ILE A 12 15.89 15.60 -19.73
CA ILE A 12 14.48 15.30 -20.03
C ILE A 12 14.34 14.00 -20.83
N LEU A 13 15.17 13.79 -21.85
CA LEU A 13 15.09 12.63 -22.72
C LEU A 13 15.41 11.33 -21.95
N PRO A 14 16.46 11.26 -21.12
CA PRO A 14 16.70 10.12 -20.24
C PRO A 14 15.58 9.87 -19.24
N ALA A 15 15.02 10.92 -18.61
CA ALA A 15 13.89 10.80 -17.70
C ALA A 15 12.65 10.23 -18.38
N ILE A 16 12.36 10.69 -19.61
CA ILE A 16 11.29 10.14 -20.47
C ILE A 16 11.57 8.68 -20.80
N LYS A 17 12.77 8.33 -21.26
CA LYS A 17 13.15 6.94 -21.62
C LYS A 17 13.00 5.99 -20.43
N ALA A 18 13.50 6.38 -19.25
CA ALA A 18 13.39 5.60 -18.02
C ALA A 18 11.91 5.37 -17.64
N THR A 19 11.09 6.42 -17.71
CA THR A 19 9.66 6.33 -17.37
C THR A 19 8.88 5.52 -18.42
N ALA A 20 9.16 5.72 -19.71
CA ALA A 20 8.55 4.98 -20.81
C ALA A 20 8.81 3.48 -20.69
N LYS A 21 10.02 3.06 -20.31
CA LYS A 21 10.34 1.64 -20.06
C LYS A 21 9.42 1.02 -19.00
N VAL A 22 9.18 1.73 -17.90
CA VAL A 22 8.27 1.30 -16.81
C VAL A 22 6.82 1.21 -17.32
N ILE A 23 6.35 2.22 -18.08
CA ILE A 23 5.00 2.25 -18.65
C ILE A 23 4.78 1.10 -19.63
N LEU A 24 5.72 0.86 -20.55
CA LEU A 24 5.64 -0.22 -21.54
C LEU A 24 5.58 -1.60 -20.88
N LEU A 25 6.41 -1.84 -19.86
CA LEU A 25 6.37 -3.10 -19.11
C LEU A 25 5.04 -3.27 -18.35
N ALA A 26 4.49 -2.20 -17.78
CA ALA A 26 3.16 -2.24 -17.16
C ALA A 26 2.05 -2.49 -18.20
N ALA A 27 2.16 -1.94 -19.41
CA ALA A 27 1.22 -2.16 -20.50
C ALA A 27 1.19 -3.63 -20.94
N VAL A 28 2.34 -4.32 -20.94
CA VAL A 28 2.40 -5.78 -21.15
C VAL A 28 1.59 -6.52 -20.08
N GLY A 29 1.67 -6.10 -18.81
CA GLY A 29 0.85 -6.68 -17.74
C GLY A 29 -0.66 -6.45 -17.94
N VAL A 30 -1.06 -5.26 -18.41
CA VAL A 30 -2.46 -4.97 -18.78
C VAL A 30 -2.92 -5.89 -19.92
N ALA A 31 -2.11 -6.04 -20.96
CA ALA A 31 -2.40 -6.92 -22.09
C ALA A 31 -2.51 -8.38 -21.66
N ALA A 32 -1.56 -8.88 -20.85
CA ALA A 32 -1.57 -10.24 -20.33
C ALA A 32 -2.84 -10.56 -19.53
N LYS A 33 -3.39 -9.59 -18.78
CA LYS A 33 -4.68 -9.77 -18.13
C LYS A 33 -5.85 -9.74 -19.09
N ARG A 34 -5.88 -8.81 -20.06
CA ARG A 34 -6.94 -8.77 -21.08
C ARG A 34 -7.01 -10.05 -21.90
N LEU A 35 -5.89 -10.73 -22.07
CA LEU A 35 -5.79 -12.05 -22.70
C LEU A 35 -6.12 -13.22 -21.75
N GLY A 36 -6.44 -12.95 -20.47
CA GLY A 36 -6.77 -13.98 -19.48
C GLY A 36 -5.56 -14.75 -18.91
N ILE A 37 -4.34 -14.41 -19.30
CA ILE A 37 -3.10 -15.08 -18.83
C ILE A 37 -2.81 -14.72 -17.37
N LEU A 38 -3.02 -13.45 -17.02
CA LEU A 38 -2.73 -12.91 -15.70
C LEU A 38 -4.04 -12.53 -15.00
N ASN A 39 -4.22 -12.89 -13.74
CA ASN A 39 -5.36 -12.51 -12.92
C ASN A 39 -4.90 -12.16 -11.49
N SER A 40 -5.83 -11.77 -10.61
CA SER A 40 -5.48 -11.37 -9.23
C SER A 40 -4.74 -12.45 -8.46
N GLU A 41 -5.14 -13.70 -8.64
CA GLU A 41 -4.55 -14.82 -7.92
C GLU A 41 -3.15 -15.14 -8.44
N THR A 42 -2.98 -15.18 -9.76
CA THR A 42 -1.69 -15.36 -10.42
C THR A 42 -0.72 -14.25 -10.03
N SER A 43 -1.16 -12.98 -10.03
CA SER A 43 -0.37 -11.83 -9.55
C SER A 43 0.10 -12.02 -8.11
N THR A 44 -0.79 -12.50 -7.23
CA THR A 44 -0.44 -12.75 -5.82
C THR A 44 0.54 -13.91 -5.68
N ARG A 45 0.32 -15.02 -6.38
CA ARG A 45 1.26 -16.17 -6.39
C ARG A 45 2.63 -15.74 -6.93
N LEU A 46 2.66 -14.99 -8.03
CA LEU A 46 3.88 -14.43 -8.61
C LEU A 46 4.59 -13.49 -7.63
N SER A 47 3.86 -12.62 -6.92
CA SER A 47 4.47 -11.72 -5.93
C SER A 47 5.15 -12.47 -4.79
N LYS A 48 4.60 -13.61 -4.36
CA LYS A 48 5.21 -14.47 -3.33
C LYS A 48 6.48 -15.14 -3.87
N LEU A 49 6.49 -15.57 -5.13
CA LEU A 49 7.70 -16.12 -5.77
C LEU A 49 8.80 -15.04 -5.83
N VAL A 50 8.45 -13.84 -6.30
CA VAL A 50 9.36 -12.70 -6.38
C VAL A 50 9.92 -12.36 -5.00
N LEU A 51 9.08 -12.28 -3.96
CA LEU A 51 9.50 -11.94 -2.60
C LEU A 51 10.42 -12.99 -1.96
N ASN A 52 10.17 -14.27 -2.19
CA ASN A 52 10.89 -15.35 -1.52
C ASN A 52 12.14 -15.82 -2.25
N PHE A 53 12.29 -15.53 -3.55
CA PHE A 53 13.41 -16.02 -4.36
C PHE A 53 14.11 -14.92 -5.17
N ALA A 54 13.38 -14.22 -6.04
CA ALA A 54 14.00 -13.28 -6.97
C ALA A 54 14.57 -12.03 -6.28
N VAL A 55 13.82 -11.43 -5.35
CA VAL A 55 14.28 -10.28 -4.56
C VAL A 55 15.47 -10.66 -3.67
N PRO A 56 15.43 -11.75 -2.88
CA PRO A 56 16.59 -12.21 -2.12
C PRO A 56 17.83 -12.38 -3.00
N ALA A 57 17.71 -13.07 -4.13
CA ALA A 57 18.83 -13.27 -5.07
C ALA A 57 19.41 -11.93 -5.56
N LEU A 58 18.56 -11.01 -6.03
CA LEU A 58 18.99 -9.70 -6.49
C LEU A 58 19.68 -8.89 -5.38
N THR A 59 19.08 -8.85 -4.18
CA THR A 59 19.62 -8.09 -3.05
C THR A 59 20.94 -8.68 -2.55
N PHE A 60 21.09 -10.01 -2.54
CA PHE A 60 22.35 -10.66 -2.20
C PHE A 60 23.46 -10.21 -3.16
N VAL A 61 23.27 -10.38 -4.47
CA VAL A 61 24.30 -10.06 -5.47
C VAL A 61 24.61 -8.57 -5.47
N SER A 62 23.58 -7.72 -5.44
CA SER A 62 23.77 -6.27 -5.44
C SER A 62 24.57 -5.78 -4.23
N ILE A 63 24.32 -6.34 -3.04
CA ILE A 63 25.04 -5.96 -1.82
C ILE A 63 26.44 -6.58 -1.77
N ALA A 64 26.58 -7.86 -2.10
CA ALA A 64 27.85 -8.57 -2.07
C ALA A 64 28.87 -7.98 -3.06
N HIS A 65 28.40 -7.56 -4.24
CA HIS A 65 29.24 -6.94 -5.25
C HIS A 65 29.58 -5.49 -4.92
N ALA A 66 28.57 -4.66 -4.59
CA ALA A 66 28.73 -3.20 -4.50
C ALA A 66 29.48 -2.72 -3.24
N ILE A 67 29.54 -3.53 -2.18
CA ILE A 67 30.14 -3.13 -0.91
C ILE A 67 31.57 -3.67 -0.80
N THR A 68 32.53 -2.78 -0.54
CA THR A 68 33.91 -3.10 -0.10
C THR A 68 34.19 -2.42 1.23
N PHE A 69 35.17 -2.91 1.98
CA PHE A 69 35.55 -2.32 3.26
C PHE A 69 36.08 -0.89 3.10
N ASP A 70 36.79 -0.61 2.02
CA ASP A 70 37.33 0.72 1.72
C ASP A 70 36.20 1.69 1.35
N ASN A 71 35.25 1.26 0.49
CA ASN A 71 34.09 2.08 0.14
C ASN A 71 33.22 2.41 1.36
N ILE A 72 33.05 1.49 2.32
CA ILE A 72 32.29 1.78 3.55
C ILE A 72 32.96 2.86 4.37
N LYS A 73 34.29 2.81 4.56
CA LYS A 73 34.99 3.79 5.40
C LYS A 73 34.93 5.20 4.84
N GLU A 74 35.03 5.33 3.52
CA GLU A 74 35.02 6.62 2.85
C GLU A 74 33.57 7.15 2.67
N LEU A 75 32.60 6.26 2.45
CA LEU A 75 31.24 6.62 2.06
C LEU A 75 30.18 6.25 3.11
N TRP A 76 30.57 6.02 4.37
CA TRP A 76 29.64 5.75 5.48
C TRP A 76 28.53 6.79 5.67
N PRO A 77 28.65 8.08 5.28
CA PRO A 77 27.54 9.02 5.38
C PRO A 77 26.37 8.67 4.46
N LEU A 78 26.59 7.98 3.33
CA LEU A 78 25.54 7.67 2.36
C LEU A 78 24.38 6.84 2.94
N PRO A 79 24.61 5.71 3.63
CA PRO A 79 23.56 5.00 4.34
C PRO A 79 22.78 5.89 5.31
N LEU A 80 23.46 6.78 6.04
CA LEU A 80 22.82 7.69 6.99
C LEU A 80 21.99 8.77 6.29
N PHE A 81 22.42 9.25 5.13
CA PHE A 81 21.60 10.09 4.26
C PHE A 81 20.34 9.37 3.84
N GLY A 82 20.44 8.13 3.36
CA GLY A 82 19.28 7.31 3.04
C GLY A 82 18.31 7.19 4.22
N LEU A 83 18.83 6.94 5.43
CA LEU A 83 18.02 6.89 6.65
C LEU A 83 17.35 8.24 6.95
N LEU A 84 18.08 9.35 6.84
CA LEU A 84 17.56 10.69 7.07
C LEU A 84 16.37 11.00 6.13
N TYR A 85 16.50 10.73 4.82
CA TYR A 85 15.41 10.96 3.87
C TYR A 85 14.21 10.04 4.09
N ILE A 86 14.42 8.80 4.52
CA ILE A 86 13.34 7.90 4.92
C ILE A 86 12.60 8.47 6.13
N CYS A 87 13.32 8.96 7.14
CA CYS A 87 12.74 9.60 8.31
C CYS A 87 11.97 10.87 7.95
N LEU A 88 12.52 11.73 7.10
CA LEU A 88 11.85 12.93 6.59
C LEU A 88 10.57 12.57 5.82
N GLY A 89 10.65 11.61 4.89
CA GLY A 89 9.50 11.14 4.14
C GLY A 89 8.39 10.58 5.03
N MET A 90 8.75 9.78 6.05
CA MET A 90 7.79 9.32 7.05
C MET A 90 7.20 10.45 7.88
N ALA A 91 8.01 11.41 8.32
CA ALA A 91 7.57 12.54 9.12
C ALA A 91 6.56 13.41 8.35
N PHE A 92 6.91 13.85 7.13
CA PHE A 92 5.99 14.63 6.28
C PHE A 92 4.75 13.83 5.89
N GLY A 93 4.90 12.55 5.57
CA GLY A 93 3.78 11.63 5.34
C GLY A 93 2.84 11.53 6.55
N TRP A 94 3.39 11.45 7.76
CA TRP A 94 2.60 11.42 8.99
C TRP A 94 1.90 12.75 9.25
N ILE A 95 2.59 13.88 9.07
CA ILE A 95 2.04 15.23 9.24
C ILE A 95 0.84 15.42 8.32
N ILE A 96 0.98 15.11 7.02
CA ILE A 96 -0.11 15.31 6.06
C ILE A 96 -1.29 14.38 6.36
N CYS A 97 -1.03 13.15 6.81
CA CYS A 97 -2.10 12.25 7.25
C CYS A 97 -2.84 12.74 8.49
N ARG A 98 -2.16 13.45 9.42
CA ARG A 98 -2.78 14.06 10.59
C ARG A 98 -3.65 15.25 10.21
N ILE A 99 -3.17 16.08 9.29
CA ILE A 99 -3.91 17.25 8.76
C ILE A 99 -5.17 16.77 8.02
N CYS A 100 -5.04 15.80 7.13
CA CYS A 100 -6.14 15.29 6.31
C CYS A 100 -6.99 14.22 7.01
N ARG A 101 -6.62 13.79 8.23
CA ARG A 101 -7.32 12.78 9.05
C ARG A 101 -7.60 11.45 8.35
N PHE A 102 -6.60 10.90 7.67
CA PHE A 102 -6.75 9.63 6.95
C PHE A 102 -6.94 8.42 7.89
N PRO A 103 -7.71 7.40 7.46
CA PRO A 103 -7.83 6.15 8.20
C PRO A 103 -6.48 5.44 8.31
N LYS A 104 -6.31 4.61 9.34
CA LYS A 104 -5.00 4.02 9.70
C LYS A 104 -4.33 3.25 8.55
N ALA A 105 -5.09 2.48 7.77
CA ALA A 105 -4.57 1.71 6.64
C ALA A 105 -4.01 2.63 5.54
N ILE A 106 -4.78 3.65 5.15
CA ILE A 106 -4.34 4.65 4.16
C ILE A 106 -3.18 5.51 4.70
N ARG A 107 -3.18 5.84 5.99
CA ARG A 107 -2.05 6.53 6.61
C ARG A 107 -0.76 5.72 6.50
N ASN A 108 -0.82 4.43 6.76
CA ASN A 108 0.35 3.54 6.61
C ASN A 108 0.84 3.54 5.16
N LEU A 109 -0.07 3.43 4.19
CA LEU A 109 0.27 3.52 2.77
C LEU A 109 0.96 4.85 2.43
N VAL A 110 0.36 5.98 2.79
CA VAL A 110 0.90 7.32 2.53
C VAL A 110 2.29 7.48 3.13
N MET A 111 2.49 7.10 4.39
CA MET A 111 3.80 7.18 5.05
C MET A 111 4.87 6.35 4.32
N VAL A 112 4.53 5.12 3.91
CA VAL A 112 5.46 4.25 3.18
C VAL A 112 5.76 4.81 1.78
N CYS A 113 4.75 5.32 1.06
CA CYS A 113 4.94 5.94 -0.25
C CYS A 113 5.85 7.19 -0.19
N CYS A 114 5.69 8.02 0.84
CA CYS A 114 6.55 9.19 1.04
C CYS A 114 7.99 8.79 1.43
N ALA A 115 8.17 7.72 2.20
CA ALA A 115 9.48 7.32 2.70
C ALA A 115 10.32 6.56 1.67
N PHE A 116 9.73 5.61 0.95
CA PHE A 116 10.49 4.65 0.14
C PHE A 116 10.41 4.97 -1.34
N GLY A 117 11.52 5.44 -1.91
CA GLY A 117 11.66 5.77 -3.33
C GLY A 117 11.95 4.57 -4.25
N ASN A 118 11.83 4.77 -5.56
CA ASN A 118 12.33 3.86 -6.59
C ASN A 118 13.81 4.11 -6.87
N SER A 119 14.63 3.64 -5.94
CA SER A 119 16.06 3.93 -5.89
C SER A 119 16.96 3.01 -6.72
N GLN A 120 16.39 2.18 -7.61
CA GLN A 120 17.20 1.28 -8.44
C GLN A 120 17.02 1.59 -9.92
N THR A 121 15.79 1.53 -10.43
CA THR A 121 15.55 1.65 -11.87
C THR A 121 15.80 3.07 -12.40
N ILE A 122 15.34 4.10 -11.67
CA ILE A 122 15.37 5.49 -12.16
C ILE A 122 16.76 6.12 -11.96
N PRO A 123 17.38 6.07 -10.75
CA PRO A 123 18.68 6.68 -10.55
C PRO A 123 19.77 6.09 -11.44
N LEU A 124 19.80 4.76 -11.55
CA LEU A 124 20.80 4.08 -12.37
C LEU A 124 20.65 4.45 -13.86
N ALA A 125 19.42 4.54 -14.36
CA ALA A 125 19.17 4.96 -15.74
C ALA A 125 19.62 6.40 -16.01
N LEU A 126 19.40 7.30 -15.04
CA LEU A 126 19.82 8.71 -15.15
C LEU A 126 21.33 8.87 -15.06
N VAL A 127 22.00 8.23 -14.09
CA VAL A 127 23.46 8.21 -14.01
C VAL A 127 24.06 7.67 -15.31
N SER A 128 23.54 6.53 -15.80
CA SER A 128 24.03 5.90 -17.04
C SER A 128 23.91 6.80 -18.25
N SER A 129 22.79 7.53 -18.36
CA SER A 129 22.59 8.40 -19.50
C SER A 129 23.37 9.71 -19.40
N LEU A 130 23.49 10.29 -18.20
CA LEU A 130 24.13 11.59 -18.01
C LEU A 130 25.66 11.48 -17.99
N ALA A 131 26.21 10.31 -17.68
CA ALA A 131 27.66 10.06 -17.74
C ALA A 131 28.28 10.39 -19.12
N HIS A 132 27.49 10.33 -20.19
CA HIS A 132 27.94 10.67 -21.54
C HIS A 132 27.65 12.13 -21.94
N SER A 133 26.74 12.80 -21.25
CA SER A 133 26.13 14.07 -21.72
C SER A 133 26.42 15.27 -20.82
N VAL A 134 26.87 15.05 -19.58
CA VAL A 134 27.03 16.10 -18.58
C VAL A 134 28.46 16.12 -18.07
N ALA A 135 29.20 17.19 -18.44
CA ALA A 135 30.59 17.36 -18.03
C ALA A 135 30.73 17.62 -16.51
N GLN A 136 29.72 18.21 -15.88
CA GLN A 136 29.68 18.52 -14.44
C GLN A 136 29.75 17.27 -13.54
N LEU A 137 29.51 16.08 -14.09
CA LEU A 137 29.63 14.82 -13.34
C LEU A 137 31.05 14.26 -13.33
N LYS A 138 31.98 14.82 -14.11
CA LYS A 138 33.37 14.38 -14.16
C LYS A 138 34.13 14.87 -12.93
N GLN A 139 34.92 13.98 -12.33
CA GLN A 139 35.86 14.36 -11.28
C GLN A 139 37.17 14.93 -11.87
N SER A 140 37.53 14.53 -13.08
CA SER A 140 38.74 14.94 -13.82
C SER A 140 38.47 14.91 -15.33
N ASP A 141 39.25 15.64 -16.12
CA ASP A 141 39.15 15.63 -17.59
C ASP A 141 39.38 14.23 -18.21
N THR A 142 40.11 13.37 -17.51
CA THR A 142 40.39 11.98 -17.90
C THR A 142 39.30 10.98 -17.49
N ASP A 143 38.28 11.43 -16.76
CA ASP A 143 37.22 10.58 -16.22
C ASP A 143 36.33 10.02 -17.34
N THR A 144 36.25 8.68 -17.41
CA THR A 144 35.50 7.99 -18.45
C THR A 144 34.03 7.81 -18.04
N PRO A 145 33.09 7.78 -18.99
CA PRO A 145 31.68 7.51 -18.67
C PRO A 145 31.48 6.19 -17.91
N ALA A 146 32.27 5.15 -18.22
CA ALA A 146 32.20 3.88 -17.52
C ALA A 146 32.59 4.00 -16.03
N ALA A 147 33.61 4.81 -15.72
CA ALA A 147 34.02 5.08 -14.35
C ALA A 147 32.94 5.87 -13.59
N ILE A 148 32.34 6.89 -14.20
CA ILE A 148 31.21 7.66 -13.63
C ILE A 148 30.05 6.72 -13.28
N ILE A 149 29.70 5.82 -14.20
CA ILE A 149 28.61 4.84 -14.00
C ILE A 149 28.95 3.88 -12.87
N ALA A 150 30.19 3.38 -12.80
CA ALA A 150 30.62 2.47 -11.74
C ALA A 150 30.56 3.13 -10.35
N ARG A 151 31.04 4.38 -10.23
CA ARG A 151 30.96 5.16 -8.99
C ARG A 151 29.50 5.45 -8.62
N GLY A 152 28.71 5.96 -9.55
CA GLY A 152 27.30 6.26 -9.30
C GLY A 152 26.49 5.03 -8.90
N THR A 153 26.75 3.86 -9.52
CA THR A 153 26.13 2.59 -9.12
C THR A 153 26.50 2.23 -7.68
N SER A 154 27.78 2.32 -7.31
CA SER A 154 28.25 2.03 -5.95
C SER A 154 27.62 2.98 -4.92
N TYR A 155 27.53 4.27 -5.22
CA TYR A 155 26.89 5.26 -4.35
C TYR A 155 25.40 5.00 -4.17
N ILE A 156 24.67 4.66 -5.25
CA ILE A 156 23.25 4.28 -5.18
C ILE A 156 23.07 3.04 -4.30
N MET A 157 23.91 2.02 -4.45
CA MET A 157 23.81 0.79 -3.64
C MET A 157 24.07 1.04 -2.16
N LEU A 158 25.07 1.86 -1.82
CA LEU A 158 25.37 2.24 -0.44
C LEU A 158 24.26 3.11 0.16
N TYR A 159 23.77 4.12 -0.57
CA TYR A 159 22.65 4.95 -0.14
C TYR A 159 21.40 4.10 0.16
N THR A 160 21.12 3.13 -0.70
CA THR A 160 19.90 2.31 -0.60
C THR A 160 20.00 1.15 0.40
N LEU A 161 21.17 0.89 1.00
CA LEU A 161 21.39 -0.23 1.91
C LEU A 161 20.38 -0.24 3.07
N ILE A 162 20.37 0.83 3.87
CA ILE A 162 19.45 0.95 5.02
C ILE A 162 18.00 0.97 4.54
N GLY A 163 17.72 1.68 3.43
CA GLY A 163 16.38 1.73 2.87
C GLY A 163 15.84 0.39 2.42
N THR A 164 16.70 -0.50 1.91
CA THR A 164 16.33 -1.85 1.49
C THR A 164 16.04 -2.74 2.70
N ILE A 165 16.87 -2.66 3.75
CA ILE A 165 16.61 -3.36 5.02
C ILE A 165 15.27 -2.91 5.62
N LEU A 166 15.05 -1.60 5.74
CA LEU A 166 13.82 -1.03 6.30
C LEU A 166 12.59 -1.34 5.44
N ARG A 167 12.72 -1.37 4.11
CA ARG A 167 11.61 -1.71 3.21
C ARG A 167 11.15 -3.16 3.45
N TRP A 168 12.08 -4.10 3.52
CA TRP A 168 11.79 -5.52 3.65
C TRP A 168 11.54 -5.98 5.10
N SER A 169 11.71 -5.12 6.09
CA SER A 169 11.35 -5.39 7.49
C SER A 169 10.19 -4.50 7.96
N PHE A 170 10.45 -3.21 8.09
CA PHE A 170 9.52 -2.22 8.61
C PHE A 170 8.35 -1.96 7.66
N ALA A 171 8.59 -1.62 6.38
CA ALA A 171 7.50 -1.32 5.45
C ALA A 171 6.63 -2.55 5.16
N TYR A 172 7.28 -3.72 4.99
CA TYR A 172 6.61 -5.02 4.89
C TYR A 172 5.61 -5.25 6.04
N LYS A 173 6.07 -5.08 7.28
CA LYS A 173 5.21 -5.22 8.46
C LYS A 173 4.14 -4.15 8.57
N LEU A 174 4.45 -2.91 8.16
CA LEU A 174 3.53 -1.78 8.25
C LEU A 174 2.36 -1.88 7.25
N LEU A 175 2.60 -2.51 6.09
CA LEU A 175 1.60 -2.79 5.05
C LEU A 175 0.90 -4.14 5.22
N ASN A 176 1.33 -4.98 6.16
CA ASN A 176 0.64 -6.22 6.49
C ASN A 176 -0.55 -5.93 7.44
N PRO A 177 -1.81 -6.15 7.01
CA PRO A 177 -2.97 -5.92 7.87
C PRO A 177 -3.02 -6.95 9.00
N SER A 178 -3.41 -6.51 10.19
CA SER A 178 -3.69 -7.44 11.29
C SER A 178 -4.91 -8.31 10.95
N PRO A 179 -5.01 -9.54 11.50
CA PRO A 179 -6.18 -10.40 11.29
C PRO A 179 -7.50 -9.69 11.63
N GLN A 180 -7.52 -8.93 12.74
CA GLN A 180 -8.68 -8.13 13.12
C GLN A 180 -9.01 -7.06 12.08
N THR A 181 -8.01 -6.30 11.59
CA THR A 181 -8.24 -5.28 10.57
C THR A 181 -8.82 -5.87 9.29
N ARG A 182 -8.36 -7.07 8.90
CA ARG A 182 -8.90 -7.79 7.75
C ARG A 182 -10.34 -8.24 7.99
N ALA A 183 -10.64 -8.78 9.18
CA ALA A 183 -11.99 -9.19 9.57
C ALA A 183 -12.97 -8.02 9.62
N ASP A 184 -12.59 -6.91 10.26
CA ASP A 184 -13.41 -5.70 10.36
C ASP A 184 -13.76 -5.15 8.97
N GLU A 185 -12.82 -5.19 8.02
CA GLU A 185 -13.04 -4.70 6.66
C GLU A 185 -13.92 -5.64 5.86
N LEU A 186 -13.72 -6.96 5.98
CA LEU A 186 -14.62 -7.96 5.39
C LEU A 186 -16.05 -7.81 5.92
N GLU A 187 -16.22 -7.58 7.22
CA GLU A 187 -17.53 -7.37 7.84
C GLU A 187 -18.16 -6.05 7.38
N ARG A 188 -17.37 -4.97 7.25
CA ARG A 188 -17.84 -3.71 6.64
C ARG A 188 -18.32 -3.92 5.21
N GLN A 189 -17.57 -4.65 4.40
CA GLN A 189 -17.96 -4.96 3.03
C GLN A 189 -19.25 -5.76 2.98
N HIS A 190 -19.37 -6.82 3.79
CA HIS A 190 -20.59 -7.62 3.85
C HIS A 190 -21.82 -6.78 4.22
N ARG A 191 -21.68 -5.88 5.20
CA ARG A 191 -22.74 -4.92 5.58
C ARG A 191 -23.11 -3.97 4.44
N LEU A 192 -22.16 -3.54 3.63
CA LEU A 192 -22.43 -2.67 2.47
C LEU A 192 -23.15 -3.45 1.37
N THR A 193 -22.66 -4.63 0.99
CA THR A 193 -23.28 -5.48 -0.03
C THR A 193 -24.71 -5.86 0.35
N HIS A 194 -24.95 -6.19 1.63
CA HIS A 194 -26.28 -6.51 2.12
C HIS A 194 -27.24 -5.31 2.06
N ARG A 195 -26.76 -4.08 2.32
CA ARG A 195 -27.60 -2.88 2.19
C ARG A 195 -28.01 -2.65 0.74
N LEU A 196 -27.10 -2.84 -0.21
CA LEU A 196 -27.37 -2.66 -1.64
C LEU A 196 -28.37 -3.67 -2.18
N SER A 197 -28.27 -4.95 -1.76
CA SER A 197 -29.25 -5.96 -2.16
C SER A 197 -30.64 -5.62 -1.62
N VAL A 198 -30.74 -5.08 -0.40
CA VAL A 198 -32.03 -4.67 0.18
C VAL A 198 -32.58 -3.43 -0.54
N ASP A 199 -31.75 -2.43 -0.84
CA ASP A 199 -32.19 -1.23 -1.56
C ASP A 199 -32.61 -1.55 -3.01
N GLN A 200 -31.92 -2.48 -3.70
CA GLN A 200 -32.33 -2.95 -5.03
C GLN A 200 -33.68 -3.68 -5.00
N ILE A 201 -33.92 -4.51 -3.99
CA ILE A 201 -35.23 -5.16 -3.79
C ILE A 201 -36.31 -4.09 -3.52
N ALA A 202 -36.02 -3.10 -2.68
CA ALA A 202 -36.95 -2.02 -2.38
C ALA A 202 -37.28 -1.13 -3.59
N THR A 203 -36.39 -1.01 -4.57
CA THR A 203 -36.66 -0.28 -5.83
C THR A 203 -37.45 -1.08 -6.88
N LEU A 204 -37.48 -2.42 -6.77
CA LEU A 204 -38.27 -3.28 -7.64
C LEU A 204 -39.73 -3.40 -7.17
N ASP A 205 -39.97 -3.33 -5.86
CA ASP A 205 -41.32 -3.32 -5.26
C ASP A 205 -41.96 -1.92 -5.28
N GLY A 206 -42.09 -1.35 -6.47
CA GLY A 206 -42.72 -0.05 -6.72
C GLY A 206 -44.22 0.03 -6.43
N HIS A 207 -44.65 -0.21 -5.18
CA HIS A 207 -45.94 0.25 -4.70
C HIS A 207 -45.76 1.50 -3.81
N PRO A 208 -46.46 2.61 -4.10
CA PRO A 208 -46.31 3.84 -3.33
C PRO A 208 -46.92 3.65 -1.94
N THR A 209 -46.09 3.64 -0.90
CA THR A 209 -46.56 3.80 0.47
C THR A 209 -47.13 5.22 0.62
N VAL A 210 -48.45 5.32 0.60
CA VAL A 210 -49.21 6.54 0.92
C VAL A 210 -48.81 6.98 2.33
N ARG A 211 -48.16 8.13 2.44
CA ARG A 211 -48.08 8.90 3.68
C ARG A 211 -49.48 9.49 3.95
N PRO A 212 -50.10 9.28 5.12
CA PRO A 212 -51.25 10.09 5.51
C PRO A 212 -50.73 11.47 5.94
N SER A 213 -50.93 12.47 5.09
CA SER A 213 -50.91 13.89 5.43
C SER A 213 -52.18 14.22 6.22
N GLY A 214 -52.01 14.90 7.36
CA GLY A 214 -53.10 15.18 8.29
C GLY A 214 -54.05 16.30 7.85
N THR A 215 -55.24 16.31 8.47
CA THR A 215 -56.07 17.49 8.75
C THR A 215 -56.95 17.20 9.98
N GLU A 216 -57.30 18.28 10.68
CA GLU A 216 -57.78 18.35 12.06
C GLU A 216 -59.26 17.98 12.28
N SER A 217 -59.54 17.66 13.56
CA SER A 217 -60.67 18.14 14.38
C SER A 217 -61.94 17.29 14.58
N VAL A 218 -62.40 17.40 15.83
CA VAL A 218 -63.76 17.23 16.40
C VAL A 218 -64.06 15.93 17.17
N ALA A 219 -63.90 16.08 18.48
CA ALA A 219 -64.83 15.81 19.60
C ALA A 219 -65.41 14.41 19.87
N ALA A 220 -65.32 14.10 21.16
CA ALA A 220 -65.95 13.03 21.95
C ALA A 220 -67.46 12.87 21.78
N VAL A 221 -67.98 11.68 22.12
CA VAL A 221 -69.10 11.48 23.08
C VAL A 221 -69.18 10.00 23.52
N HIS A 222 -69.40 9.83 24.82
CA HIS A 222 -69.72 8.62 25.61
C HIS A 222 -70.98 7.87 25.18
N GLY A 223 -71.10 6.58 25.52
CA GLY A 223 -72.40 5.90 25.60
C GLY A 223 -72.34 4.38 25.76
N SER A 224 -72.50 3.94 27.01
CA SER A 224 -72.67 2.59 27.57
C SER A 224 -73.87 1.77 27.06
N VAL A 225 -73.84 0.43 27.19
CA VAL A 225 -74.81 -0.46 27.91
C VAL A 225 -74.67 -1.97 27.53
N ASP A 226 -74.56 -2.79 28.59
CA ASP A 226 -74.96 -4.18 28.89
C ASP A 226 -75.08 -5.33 27.87
N GLY A 227 -74.70 -6.54 28.36
CA GLY A 227 -75.53 -7.76 28.19
C GLY A 227 -74.87 -9.07 27.73
N SER A 228 -74.40 -9.87 28.70
CA SER A 228 -74.49 -11.36 28.84
C SER A 228 -74.47 -12.36 27.66
N ASP A 229 -73.61 -13.37 27.88
CA ASP A 229 -73.70 -14.82 27.63
C ASP A 229 -73.49 -15.51 26.25
N ASP A 230 -72.60 -16.51 26.35
CA ASP A 230 -72.47 -17.80 25.65
C ASP A 230 -71.93 -17.93 24.20
N THR A 231 -70.67 -18.40 24.17
CA THR A 231 -69.85 -19.00 23.10
C THR A 231 -70.37 -20.35 22.53
N PRO A 232 -69.73 -21.00 21.53
CA PRO A 232 -68.67 -20.57 20.58
C PRO A 232 -68.91 -20.99 19.10
N ALA A 233 -68.35 -20.25 18.13
CA ALA A 233 -67.64 -20.82 16.96
C ALA A 233 -67.07 -19.72 16.04
N VAL A 234 -65.73 -19.70 15.94
CA VAL A 234 -64.85 -19.27 14.82
C VAL A 234 -65.13 -17.90 14.15
N PRO A 235 -64.15 -16.99 14.17
CA PRO A 235 -63.61 -16.51 12.90
C PRO A 235 -62.10 -16.20 12.85
N ASP A 236 -61.67 -16.01 11.62
CA ASP A 236 -60.38 -15.57 11.09
C ASP A 236 -59.77 -14.31 11.72
N ARG A 237 -58.43 -14.34 11.77
CA ARG A 237 -57.44 -13.28 11.49
C ARG A 237 -57.79 -11.81 11.80
N LEU A 238 -57.01 -11.21 12.70
CA LEU A 238 -56.28 -9.93 12.49
C LEU A 238 -55.06 -9.82 13.43
N SER A 239 -54.06 -9.11 12.93
CA SER A 239 -52.62 -9.09 13.27
C SER A 239 -52.26 -8.17 14.48
N PRO A 240 -51.01 -7.67 14.61
CA PRO A 240 -49.93 -8.24 15.43
C PRO A 240 -49.48 -7.30 16.57
N SER A 241 -48.91 -7.84 17.65
CA SER A 241 -47.92 -7.07 18.42
C SER A 241 -46.92 -7.96 19.17
N ASN A 242 -45.66 -7.78 18.79
CA ASN A 242 -44.45 -7.82 19.61
C ASN A 242 -44.37 -8.85 20.73
N SER A 243 -43.53 -9.87 20.53
CA SER A 243 -42.13 -9.82 20.97
C SER A 243 -41.53 -11.22 20.91
N ARG A 244 -40.35 -11.31 20.29
CA ARG A 244 -39.22 -12.16 20.69
C ARG A 244 -39.59 -13.46 21.41
N ASP A 245 -39.67 -14.56 20.66
CA ASP A 245 -39.16 -15.88 21.06
C ASP A 245 -39.49 -16.89 19.95
N LEU A 246 -38.49 -17.31 19.16
CA LEU A 246 -38.39 -18.68 18.65
C LEU A 246 -37.06 -18.86 17.89
N LEU A 247 -36.03 -19.32 18.60
CA LEU A 247 -35.03 -20.19 17.98
C LEU A 247 -34.55 -21.21 19.01
N ILE A 248 -35.40 -22.22 19.21
CA ILE A 248 -35.03 -23.57 19.66
C ILE A 248 -33.98 -24.07 18.65
N GLN A 249 -32.70 -24.20 19.03
CA GLN A 249 -32.10 -25.32 19.77
C GLN A 249 -32.05 -26.62 18.96
N THR A 250 -30.84 -26.97 18.50
CA THR A 250 -30.27 -28.34 18.31
C THR A 250 -28.94 -28.14 17.58
N LEU A 251 -27.75 -28.36 18.14
CA LEU A 251 -27.21 -29.62 18.67
C LEU A 251 -25.98 -29.32 19.57
N GLU A 252 -26.07 -29.65 20.85
CA GLU A 252 -24.92 -30.07 21.66
C GLU A 252 -25.05 -31.57 21.89
N ILE A 253 -24.05 -32.34 21.44
CA ILE A 253 -23.90 -33.75 21.80
C ILE A 253 -23.08 -33.83 23.10
N HIS A 254 -23.59 -34.69 23.96
CA HIS A 254 -23.33 -34.90 25.38
C HIS A 254 -21.97 -35.48 25.78
N SER A 255 -21.73 -35.28 27.09
CA SER A 255 -21.14 -36.22 28.08
C SER A 255 -19.67 -35.98 28.44
N ALA A 256 -19.22 -36.06 29.70
CA ALA A 256 -19.80 -36.65 30.90
C ALA A 256 -19.17 -36.09 32.20
N VAL A 257 -19.99 -35.96 33.26
CA VAL A 257 -19.80 -36.40 34.67
C VAL A 257 -18.50 -36.00 35.41
N GLY A 258 -18.48 -35.40 36.61
CA GLY A 258 -19.53 -35.06 37.56
C GLY A 258 -18.96 -34.58 38.92
N SER A 259 -19.89 -34.22 39.81
CA SER A 259 -19.83 -34.09 41.28
C SER A 259 -19.42 -32.76 41.97
N SER A 260 -20.43 -32.25 42.71
CA SER A 260 -20.45 -31.52 44.00
C SER A 260 -19.92 -30.08 44.16
N GLN A 261 -20.87 -29.15 44.36
CA GLN A 261 -20.78 -27.87 45.09
C GLN A 261 -20.60 -28.09 46.62
N PRO A 262 -20.28 -27.10 47.50
CA PRO A 262 -20.58 -25.66 47.38
C PRO A 262 -19.52 -24.63 47.89
N SER A 263 -19.67 -23.41 47.38
CA SER A 263 -19.53 -22.11 48.06
C SER A 263 -18.46 -21.90 49.14
N THR A 264 -17.34 -21.26 48.77
CA THR A 264 -16.62 -20.32 49.66
C THR A 264 -15.92 -19.25 48.82
N LEU A 265 -16.69 -18.24 48.42
CA LEU A 265 -16.17 -16.94 48.01
C LEU A 265 -15.89 -16.13 49.29
N LEU A 266 -14.64 -16.06 49.71
CA LEU A 266 -13.93 -14.89 50.26
C LEU A 266 -12.65 -15.37 50.96
N ALA A 267 -11.56 -14.61 50.76
CA ALA A 267 -10.22 -14.77 51.37
C ALA A 267 -9.19 -15.60 50.59
N ALA A 268 -8.83 -15.14 49.38
CA ALA A 268 -7.46 -15.22 48.90
C ALA A 268 -7.18 -14.04 47.95
N ALA A 269 -7.22 -12.85 48.51
CA ALA A 269 -6.61 -11.69 47.87
C ALA A 269 -5.10 -11.93 47.74
N ALA A 270 -4.57 -11.61 46.56
CA ALA A 270 -3.17 -11.25 46.31
C ALA A 270 -2.09 -12.30 46.63
N SER A 271 -1.85 -13.20 45.67
CA SER A 271 -0.46 -13.47 45.26
C SER A 271 -0.35 -13.29 43.75
N VAL A 272 0.01 -12.07 43.36
CA VAL A 272 0.56 -11.80 42.03
C VAL A 272 1.80 -12.69 41.89
N PRO A 273 1.92 -13.56 40.86
CA PRO A 273 3.18 -14.22 40.58
C PRO A 273 4.19 -13.14 40.22
N THR A 274 5.06 -12.79 41.16
CA THR A 274 6.24 -11.96 40.90
C THR A 274 7.19 -12.79 40.04
N THR A 275 6.96 -12.75 38.73
CA THR A 275 7.98 -13.19 37.77
C THR A 275 9.27 -12.43 38.08
N PRO A 276 10.41 -13.11 38.31
CA PRO A 276 11.66 -12.42 38.58
C PRO A 276 11.97 -11.48 37.41
N PRO A 277 12.51 -10.28 37.65
CA PRO A 277 12.81 -9.35 36.58
C PRO A 277 13.74 -10.05 35.59
N ALA A 278 13.24 -10.31 34.39
CA ALA A 278 14.01 -10.97 33.34
C ALA A 278 15.38 -10.30 33.24
N SER A 279 16.45 -11.10 33.34
CA SER A 279 17.82 -10.61 33.32
C SER A 279 18.03 -9.71 32.11
N VAL A 280 18.90 -8.71 32.21
CA VAL A 280 19.21 -7.80 31.08
C VAL A 280 19.55 -8.61 29.81
N ARG A 281 20.24 -9.75 29.96
CA ARG A 281 20.49 -10.72 28.88
C ARG A 281 19.22 -11.34 28.31
N ALA A 282 18.25 -11.73 29.14
CA ALA A 282 16.97 -12.25 28.68
C ALA A 282 16.11 -11.16 27.98
N ARG A 283 16.17 -9.91 28.45
CA ARG A 283 15.50 -8.77 27.79
C ARG A 283 16.13 -8.43 26.44
N ILE A 284 17.46 -8.38 26.38
CA ILE A 284 18.22 -8.20 25.13
C ILE A 284 17.96 -9.37 24.18
N GLY A 285 17.99 -10.62 24.67
CA GLY A 285 17.70 -11.81 23.88
C GLY A 285 16.27 -11.82 23.33
N CYS A 286 15.29 -11.41 24.14
CA CYS A 286 13.90 -11.29 23.70
C CYS A 286 13.72 -10.15 22.68
N ALA A 287 14.37 -9.00 22.90
CA ALA A 287 14.37 -7.88 21.95
C ALA A 287 15.03 -8.29 20.61
N PHE A 288 16.18 -8.96 20.66
CA PHE A 288 16.90 -9.45 19.48
C PHE A 288 16.08 -10.49 18.70
N ARG A 289 15.49 -11.47 19.40
CA ARG A 289 14.59 -12.46 18.78
C ARG A 289 13.37 -11.79 18.15
N ARG A 290 12.83 -10.74 18.78
CA ARG A 290 11.71 -9.97 18.23
C ARG A 290 12.11 -9.21 16.96
N VAL A 291 13.31 -8.65 16.89
CA VAL A 291 13.84 -8.03 15.66
C VAL A 291 14.03 -9.07 14.55
N LEU A 292 14.70 -10.18 14.84
CA LEU A 292 14.92 -11.25 13.85
C LEU A 292 13.60 -11.85 13.33
N SER A 293 12.57 -11.93 14.16
CA SER A 293 11.23 -12.39 13.72
C SER A 293 10.55 -11.47 12.69
N THR A 294 11.06 -10.26 12.47
CA THR A 294 10.56 -9.33 11.45
C THR A 294 11.31 -9.41 10.12
N PHE A 295 12.37 -10.22 10.04
CA PHE A 295 13.18 -10.34 8.83
C PHE A 295 12.48 -11.23 7.81
N THR A 296 12.28 -10.68 6.62
CA THR A 296 11.83 -11.42 5.44
C THR A 296 13.05 -12.04 4.72
N PRO A 297 12.86 -12.96 3.78
CA PRO A 297 13.96 -13.55 3.02
C PRO A 297 14.91 -12.53 2.38
N PRO A 298 14.45 -11.39 1.83
CA PRO A 298 15.35 -10.34 1.33
C PRO A 298 16.29 -9.77 2.41
N VAL A 299 15.84 -9.63 3.65
CA VAL A 299 16.70 -9.10 4.73
C VAL A 299 17.80 -10.10 5.07
N TRP A 300 17.48 -11.40 5.10
CA TRP A 300 18.49 -12.45 5.30
C TRP A 300 19.50 -12.48 4.15
N ALA A 301 19.06 -12.31 2.91
CA ALA A 301 19.94 -12.19 1.76
C ALA A 301 20.90 -10.99 1.85
N ILE A 302 20.44 -9.83 2.36
CA ILE A 302 21.31 -8.68 2.62
C ILE A 302 22.35 -9.01 3.69
N VAL A 303 21.97 -9.68 4.77
CA VAL A 303 22.91 -10.10 5.82
C VAL A 303 23.98 -11.02 5.25
N LEU A 304 23.58 -12.03 4.47
CA LEU A 304 24.51 -12.94 3.79
C LEU A 304 25.41 -12.19 2.79
N GLY A 305 24.83 -11.26 2.02
CA GLY A 305 25.58 -10.44 1.07
C GLY A 305 26.61 -9.54 1.77
N LEU A 306 26.27 -8.95 2.92
CA LEU A 306 27.20 -8.16 3.74
C LEU A 306 28.34 -9.03 4.30
N ILE A 307 28.05 -10.26 4.73
CA ILE A 307 29.08 -11.21 5.18
C ILE A 307 30.07 -11.50 4.04
N VAL A 308 29.57 -11.78 2.84
CA VAL A 308 30.41 -12.00 1.65
C VAL A 308 31.19 -10.74 1.27
N ALA A 309 30.56 -9.57 1.32
CA ALA A 309 31.18 -8.29 0.98
C ALA A 309 32.37 -7.94 1.89
N VAL A 310 32.25 -8.19 3.20
CA VAL A 310 33.28 -7.87 4.19
C VAL A 310 34.40 -8.92 4.20
N ALA A 311 34.08 -10.19 3.94
CA ALA A 311 35.05 -11.26 3.87
C ALA A 311 35.70 -11.30 2.48
N ALA A 312 36.82 -10.59 2.31
CA ALA A 312 37.61 -10.58 1.07
C ALA A 312 37.81 -11.94 0.37
N PRO A 313 38.16 -13.06 1.07
CA PRO A 313 38.29 -14.36 0.41
C PRO A 313 36.96 -14.88 -0.15
N LEU A 314 35.83 -14.62 0.54
CA LEU A 314 34.51 -14.97 0.03
C LEU A 314 34.11 -14.08 -1.13
N LYS A 315 34.35 -12.75 -1.05
CA LYS A 315 34.06 -11.83 -2.14
C LYS A 315 34.79 -12.22 -3.43
N ASN A 316 36.09 -12.51 -3.32
CA ASN A 316 36.93 -12.92 -4.45
C ASN A 316 36.59 -14.32 -4.98
N ALA A 317 35.87 -15.14 -4.20
CA ALA A 317 35.35 -16.42 -4.68
C ALA A 317 34.13 -16.25 -5.58
N PHE A 318 33.29 -15.24 -5.32
CA PHE A 318 32.07 -14.95 -6.10
C PHE A 318 32.30 -13.96 -7.24
N PHE A 319 33.17 -12.98 -7.06
CA PHE A 319 33.36 -11.86 -7.99
C PHE A 319 34.84 -11.68 -8.34
N PRO A 320 35.15 -11.21 -9.57
CA PRO A 320 36.53 -10.94 -9.97
C PRO A 320 37.19 -9.94 -9.03
N ALA A 321 38.42 -10.24 -8.61
CA ALA A 321 39.22 -9.29 -7.85
C ALA A 321 39.67 -8.15 -8.77
N GLU A 322 39.50 -6.89 -8.33
CA GLU A 322 39.82 -5.69 -9.13
C GLU A 322 41.28 -5.64 -9.62
N THR A 323 42.18 -6.37 -8.95
CA THR A 323 43.63 -6.38 -9.24
C THR A 323 44.12 -7.61 -10.01
N ALA A 324 43.28 -8.63 -10.24
CA ALA A 324 43.68 -9.88 -10.89
C ALA A 324 43.07 -10.00 -12.28
N SER A 325 43.84 -9.68 -13.30
CA SER A 325 43.40 -9.58 -14.70
C SER A 325 43.17 -10.92 -15.42
N SER A 326 43.23 -12.08 -14.74
CA SER A 326 43.15 -13.38 -15.44
C SER A 326 42.57 -14.58 -14.70
N SER A 327 42.13 -14.46 -13.44
CA SER A 327 41.51 -15.59 -12.72
C SER A 327 40.00 -15.43 -12.60
N THR A 328 39.23 -16.28 -13.28
CA THR A 328 37.78 -16.38 -13.08
C THR A 328 37.48 -16.88 -11.66
N PRO A 329 36.58 -16.24 -10.92
CA PRO A 329 36.21 -16.68 -9.57
C PRO A 329 35.60 -18.09 -9.59
N PRO A 330 35.91 -18.95 -8.62
CA PRO A 330 35.37 -20.33 -8.59
C PRO A 330 33.85 -20.42 -8.41
N LEU A 331 33.20 -19.39 -7.85
CA LEU A 331 31.76 -19.31 -7.60
C LEU A 331 31.07 -18.25 -8.46
N ASP A 332 31.70 -17.81 -9.56
CA ASP A 332 31.11 -16.85 -10.50
C ASP A 332 29.76 -17.33 -11.05
N PHE A 333 29.65 -18.62 -11.39
CA PHE A 333 28.42 -19.25 -11.88
C PHE A 333 27.25 -19.08 -10.90
N LEU A 334 27.52 -19.06 -9.59
CA LEU A 334 26.51 -18.88 -8.56
C LEU A 334 26.06 -17.42 -8.50
N ALA A 335 27.01 -16.47 -8.55
CA ALA A 335 26.71 -15.04 -8.64
C ALA A 335 25.87 -14.74 -9.90
N ASP A 336 26.26 -15.28 -11.05
CA ASP A 336 25.57 -15.11 -12.33
C ASP A 336 24.18 -15.74 -12.35
N THR A 337 24.03 -16.92 -11.74
CA THR A 337 22.71 -17.58 -11.59
C THR A 337 21.79 -16.73 -10.72
N LEU A 338 22.29 -16.25 -9.58
CA LEU A 338 21.52 -15.39 -8.67
C LEU A 338 21.19 -14.04 -9.33
N GLN A 339 22.10 -13.47 -10.12
CA GLN A 339 21.87 -12.24 -10.88
C GLN A 339 20.81 -12.46 -11.96
N THR A 340 20.86 -13.58 -12.68
CA THR A 340 19.87 -13.96 -13.69
C THR A 340 18.48 -14.10 -13.08
N LEU A 341 18.39 -14.79 -11.93
CA LEU A 341 17.15 -14.90 -11.17
C LEU A 341 16.67 -13.54 -10.66
N GLY A 342 17.59 -12.69 -10.19
CA GLY A 342 17.31 -11.34 -9.71
C GLY A 342 16.82 -10.38 -10.80
N ASN A 343 17.30 -10.54 -12.03
CA ASN A 343 16.89 -9.70 -13.17
C ASN A 343 15.39 -9.83 -13.51
N VAL A 344 14.73 -10.91 -13.05
CA VAL A 344 13.28 -11.11 -13.20
C VAL A 344 12.46 -10.18 -12.30
N VAL A 345 13.04 -9.62 -11.23
CA VAL A 345 12.32 -8.79 -10.24
C VAL A 345 11.59 -7.62 -10.91
N VAL A 346 12.27 -6.78 -11.69
CA VAL A 346 11.65 -5.60 -12.30
C VAL A 346 10.55 -5.98 -13.30
N PRO A 347 10.77 -6.89 -14.28
CA PRO A 347 9.71 -7.36 -15.17
C PRO A 347 8.50 -7.95 -14.44
N ALA A 348 8.72 -8.81 -13.45
CA ALA A 348 7.63 -9.46 -12.71
C ALA A 348 6.80 -8.45 -11.91
N ILE A 349 7.44 -7.46 -11.27
CA ILE A 349 6.74 -6.36 -10.58
C ILE A 349 5.91 -5.54 -11.57
N MET A 350 6.44 -5.27 -12.75
CA MET A 350 5.71 -4.52 -13.77
C MET A 350 4.51 -5.29 -14.32
N LEU A 351 4.61 -6.61 -14.46
CA LEU A 351 3.46 -7.45 -14.82
C LEU A 351 2.36 -7.39 -13.75
N ILE A 352 2.73 -7.53 -12.47
CA ILE A 352 1.80 -7.43 -11.33
C ILE A 352 1.14 -6.04 -11.30
N LEU A 353 1.94 -4.98 -11.45
CA LEU A 353 1.45 -3.59 -11.51
C LEU A 353 0.48 -3.39 -12.67
N GLY A 354 0.80 -3.91 -13.86
CA GLY A 354 -0.05 -3.84 -15.04
C GLY A 354 -1.40 -4.56 -14.86
N GLU A 355 -1.39 -5.76 -14.28
CA GLU A 355 -2.64 -6.46 -13.93
C GLU A 355 -3.50 -5.65 -12.96
N GLN A 356 -2.89 -5.02 -11.97
CA GLN A 356 -3.61 -4.19 -11.01
C GLN A 356 -4.16 -2.91 -11.66
N LEU A 357 -3.41 -2.28 -12.57
CA LEU A 357 -3.82 -1.07 -13.32
C LEU A 357 -4.95 -1.32 -14.31
N SER A 358 -5.02 -2.51 -14.90
CA SER A 358 -6.11 -2.86 -15.83
C SER A 358 -7.51 -2.83 -15.20
N ARG A 359 -7.61 -2.82 -13.87
CA ARG A 359 -8.87 -2.63 -13.12
C ARG A 359 -9.30 -1.15 -13.08
N GLY A 360 -8.57 -0.30 -13.79
CA GLY A 360 -8.62 1.16 -13.68
C GLY A 360 -7.86 1.66 -12.45
N PRO A 361 -7.18 2.82 -12.54
CA PRO A 361 -6.91 3.58 -11.33
C PRO A 361 -8.25 3.87 -10.64
N LEU A 362 -8.29 3.91 -9.31
CA LEU A 362 -9.48 4.33 -8.58
C LEU A 362 -9.93 5.68 -9.15
N GLN A 363 -11.21 5.82 -9.52
CA GLN A 363 -11.77 7.14 -9.80
C GLN A 363 -11.52 7.98 -8.55
N LEU A 364 -10.61 8.95 -8.70
CA LEU A 364 -10.19 9.77 -7.58
C LEU A 364 -11.42 10.54 -7.10
N THR A 365 -11.90 10.21 -5.92
CA THR A 365 -13.08 10.84 -5.35
C THR A 365 -12.72 12.27 -4.96
N TYR A 366 -13.32 13.25 -5.64
CA TYR A 366 -13.16 14.66 -5.29
C TYR A 366 -13.95 14.92 -4.02
N ILE A 367 -13.26 15.03 -2.89
CA ILE A 367 -13.90 15.54 -1.66
C ILE A 367 -14.27 17.00 -1.95
N GLN A 368 -15.57 17.32 -2.01
CA GLN A 368 -16.04 18.69 -2.24
C GLN A 368 -15.83 19.54 -0.98
N TRP A 369 -14.58 19.94 -0.72
CA TRP A 369 -14.17 20.78 0.42
C TRP A 369 -15.01 22.05 0.55
N HIS A 370 -15.48 22.63 -0.56
CA HIS A 370 -16.32 23.81 -0.58
C HIS A 370 -17.69 23.56 0.08
N ARG A 371 -18.33 22.40 -0.15
CA ARG A 371 -19.61 22.03 0.50
C ARG A 371 -19.44 21.77 2.00
N MET A 372 -18.32 21.18 2.42
CA MET A 372 -18.00 20.98 3.84
C MET A 372 -17.84 22.31 4.58
N TRP A 373 -17.17 23.30 3.97
CA TRP A 373 -17.02 24.63 4.54
C TRP A 373 -18.35 25.40 4.56
N SER A 374 -19.17 25.29 3.51
CA SER A 374 -20.51 25.90 3.46
C SER A 374 -21.52 25.28 4.44
N CYS A 375 -21.42 23.97 4.72
CA CYS A 375 -22.20 23.29 5.77
C CYS A 375 -21.90 23.87 7.16
N CYS A 376 -20.62 24.08 7.50
CA CYS A 376 -20.22 24.66 8.78
C CYS A 376 -20.67 26.13 8.96
N LYS A 377 -20.93 26.86 7.86
CA LYS A 377 -21.42 28.25 7.90
C LYS A 377 -22.93 28.40 8.10
N LYS A 378 -23.75 27.35 7.91
CA LYS A 378 -25.21 27.45 8.10
C LYS A 378 -25.57 27.27 9.58
N PRO A 379 -26.12 28.27 10.27
CA PRO A 379 -26.58 28.10 11.63
C PRO A 379 -27.84 27.21 11.62
N HIS A 380 -27.72 25.95 12.02
CA HIS A 380 -28.88 25.09 12.25
C HIS A 380 -29.68 25.66 13.44
N LYS A 381 -30.78 26.37 13.14
CA LYS A 381 -31.73 26.95 14.12
C LYS A 381 -32.60 25.93 14.87
N ARG A 382 -32.23 24.66 14.94
CA ARG A 382 -33.02 23.65 15.69
C ARG A 382 -32.14 22.95 16.73
N ALA A 383 -32.43 23.31 17.99
CA ALA A 383 -32.23 22.58 19.23
C ALA A 383 -30.96 21.70 19.32
N PHE A 384 -29.88 22.25 19.88
CA PHE A 384 -28.82 21.46 20.48
C PHE A 384 -28.38 22.12 21.79
N SER A 385 -28.75 21.50 22.90
CA SER A 385 -28.35 21.87 24.26
C SER A 385 -26.87 21.58 24.51
N GLN A 386 -26.21 22.53 25.19
CA GLN A 386 -24.93 22.47 25.89
C GLN A 386 -23.91 21.38 25.46
N GLY A 387 -23.01 21.75 24.56
CA GLY A 387 -21.78 21.01 24.28
C GLY A 387 -20.68 21.97 23.79
N SER A 388 -19.41 21.69 24.10
CA SER A 388 -18.29 22.57 23.73
C SER A 388 -18.22 22.78 22.21
N LEU A 389 -17.74 23.96 21.78
CA LEU A 389 -17.62 24.35 20.36
C LEU A 389 -16.92 23.27 19.52
N LYS A 390 -15.96 22.56 20.11
CA LYS A 390 -15.21 21.45 19.51
C LYS A 390 -16.09 20.24 19.21
N SER A 391 -16.99 19.87 20.12
CA SER A 391 -17.97 18.80 19.92
C SER A 391 -18.96 19.16 18.80
N ARG A 392 -19.42 20.41 18.77
CA ARG A 392 -20.37 20.91 17.75
C ARG A 392 -19.77 20.91 16.35
N MET A 393 -18.51 21.32 16.20
CA MET A 393 -17.80 21.23 14.91
C MET A 393 -17.55 19.78 14.49
N GLN A 394 -17.24 18.89 15.44
CA GLN A 394 -17.03 17.46 15.18
C GLN A 394 -18.29 16.78 14.66
N THR A 395 -19.46 17.06 15.24
CA THR A 395 -20.73 16.46 14.84
C THR A 395 -21.21 16.98 13.48
N CYS A 396 -21.02 18.28 13.20
CA CYS A 396 -21.34 18.89 11.90
C CYS A 396 -20.42 18.36 10.80
N TRP A 397 -19.11 18.26 11.09
CA TRP A 397 -18.11 17.64 10.22
C TRP A 397 -18.48 16.19 9.91
N ASN A 398 -18.75 15.38 10.93
CA ASN A 398 -19.11 13.97 10.76
C ASN A 398 -20.42 13.82 9.94
N SER A 399 -21.42 14.68 10.17
CA SER A 399 -22.68 14.64 9.40
C SER A 399 -22.52 15.04 7.93
N CYS A 400 -21.83 16.15 7.61
CA CYS A 400 -21.64 16.53 6.19
C CYS A 400 -20.64 15.63 5.47
N TRP A 401 -19.60 15.14 6.16
CA TRP A 401 -18.71 14.09 5.65
C TRP A 401 -19.48 12.81 5.31
N ASN A 402 -20.36 12.34 6.20
CA ASN A 402 -21.14 11.14 5.97
C ASN A 402 -22.18 11.31 4.85
N ARG A 403 -22.73 12.51 4.68
CA ARG A 403 -23.73 12.81 3.65
C ARG A 403 -23.13 12.89 2.24
N ASP A 404 -21.99 13.58 2.09
CA ASP A 404 -21.26 13.65 0.82
C ASP A 404 -20.72 12.26 0.41
N ARG A 405 -20.30 11.47 1.41
CA ARG A 405 -19.88 10.07 1.24
C ARG A 405 -21.01 9.15 0.76
N GLN A 406 -22.25 9.35 1.22
CA GLN A 406 -23.39 8.53 0.77
C GLN A 406 -23.77 8.82 -0.68
N GLN A 407 -23.83 10.10 -1.06
CA GLN A 407 -24.11 10.50 -2.44
C GLN A 407 -23.06 9.94 -3.42
N HIS A 408 -21.79 10.00 -3.04
CA HIS A 408 -20.67 9.55 -3.86
C HIS A 408 -20.58 8.02 -4.00
N ASN A 409 -21.00 7.26 -2.98
CA ASN A 409 -21.05 5.80 -3.10
C ASN A 409 -22.05 5.36 -4.18
N SER A 410 -23.20 6.06 -4.28
CA SER A 410 -24.21 5.80 -5.31
C SER A 410 -23.69 6.04 -6.74
N ASP A 411 -22.86 7.07 -6.95
CA ASP A 411 -22.32 7.40 -8.27
C ASP A 411 -21.23 6.40 -8.74
N ASN A 412 -20.37 5.93 -7.82
CA ASN A 412 -19.36 4.89 -8.11
C ASN A 412 -19.98 3.49 -8.31
N GLU A 413 -21.16 3.24 -7.74
CA GLU A 413 -21.92 1.98 -7.89
C GLU A 413 -22.58 1.86 -9.27
N GLN A 414 -23.00 2.96 -9.90
CA GLN A 414 -23.53 2.91 -11.27
C GLN A 414 -22.45 2.52 -12.30
N LEU A 415 -21.21 2.98 -12.12
CA LEU A 415 -20.08 2.64 -12.99
C LEU A 415 -19.66 1.16 -12.89
N THR A 416 -19.81 0.54 -11.71
CA THR A 416 -19.45 -0.87 -11.48
C THR A 416 -20.54 -1.85 -11.91
N LEU A 417 -21.81 -1.45 -11.89
CA LEU A 417 -22.91 -2.26 -12.43
C LEU A 417 -22.83 -2.39 -13.97
N VAL A 418 -22.40 -1.33 -14.67
CA VAL A 418 -22.19 -1.35 -16.14
C VAL A 418 -21.02 -2.26 -16.55
N GLU A 419 -19.96 -2.37 -15.74
CA GLU A 419 -18.85 -3.31 -16.01
C GLU A 419 -19.26 -4.78 -15.76
N SER A 420 -20.16 -5.03 -14.81
CA SER A 420 -20.67 -6.37 -14.53
C SER A 420 -21.52 -6.89 -15.69
N SER A 421 -22.42 -6.08 -16.26
CA SER A 421 -23.26 -6.48 -17.39
C SER A 421 -22.46 -6.69 -18.68
N SER A 422 -21.40 -5.91 -18.90
CA SER A 422 -20.51 -6.06 -20.08
C SER A 422 -19.67 -7.35 -20.03
N SER A 423 -19.25 -7.81 -18.84
CA SER A 423 -18.49 -9.07 -18.71
C SER A 423 -19.37 -10.33 -18.83
N TYR A 424 -20.65 -10.27 -18.44
CA TYR A 424 -21.59 -11.39 -18.62
C TYR A 424 -22.04 -11.53 -20.08
N SER A 425 -22.20 -10.43 -20.81
CA SER A 425 -22.68 -10.49 -22.20
C SER A 425 -21.68 -11.11 -23.17
N VAL A 426 -20.36 -11.03 -22.89
CA VAL A 426 -19.31 -11.57 -23.78
C VAL A 426 -19.07 -13.07 -23.58
N MET A 427 -19.46 -13.66 -22.44
CA MET A 427 -19.30 -15.11 -22.22
C MET A 427 -20.47 -15.97 -22.73
N HIS A 428 -21.67 -15.41 -22.90
CA HIS A 428 -22.84 -16.20 -23.31
C HIS A 428 -23.07 -16.31 -24.83
N GLU A 429 -22.37 -15.55 -25.66
CA GLU A 429 -22.60 -15.53 -27.12
C GLU A 429 -21.77 -16.57 -27.91
N LYS A 430 -21.00 -17.44 -27.24
CA LYS A 430 -20.09 -18.38 -27.94
C LYS A 430 -20.22 -19.87 -27.61
N ILE A 431 -21.29 -20.29 -26.94
CA ILE A 431 -21.56 -21.72 -26.73
C ILE A 431 -23.04 -21.98 -27.05
N GLY A 432 -23.35 -21.93 -28.35
CA GLY A 432 -24.58 -22.46 -28.91
C GLY A 432 -24.26 -23.70 -29.73
N GLY A 433 -24.43 -24.89 -29.13
CA GLY A 433 -24.36 -26.15 -29.86
C GLY A 433 -23.94 -27.34 -29.02
N LEU A 434 -24.92 -28.21 -28.78
CA LEU A 434 -24.84 -29.65 -28.48
C LEU A 434 -24.79 -30.11 -27.00
N GLU A 435 -25.81 -30.92 -26.71
CA GLU A 435 -25.89 -32.08 -25.80
C GLU A 435 -26.37 -31.93 -24.34
N SER A 436 -27.69 -32.13 -24.20
CA SER A 436 -28.40 -33.11 -23.35
C SER A 436 -27.72 -33.69 -22.09
N SER A 437 -28.39 -33.43 -20.96
CA SER A 437 -28.65 -34.33 -19.81
C SER A 437 -27.49 -35.04 -19.13
N ALA A 438 -27.08 -34.52 -17.97
CA ALA A 438 -26.80 -35.31 -16.76
C ALA A 438 -26.77 -34.41 -15.53
N ASP A 439 -27.71 -34.64 -14.60
CA ASP A 439 -27.65 -34.16 -13.22
C ASP A 439 -26.37 -34.69 -12.54
N VAL A 440 -25.43 -33.79 -12.24
CA VAL A 440 -24.33 -34.07 -11.31
C VAL A 440 -24.38 -33.05 -10.18
N CYS A 441 -24.98 -33.48 -9.07
CA CYS A 441 -24.96 -32.78 -7.81
C CYS A 441 -23.51 -32.80 -7.27
N MET A 442 -22.81 -31.66 -7.36
CA MET A 442 -21.50 -31.46 -6.73
C MET A 442 -21.69 -31.28 -5.21
N PRO A 443 -20.82 -31.86 -4.35
CA PRO A 443 -20.89 -31.67 -2.91
C PRO A 443 -20.46 -30.25 -2.50
N PRO A 444 -20.89 -29.74 -1.33
CA PRO A 444 -20.70 -28.35 -0.94
C PRO A 444 -19.31 -28.15 -0.31
N GLU A 445 -18.26 -28.21 -1.11
CA GLU A 445 -16.88 -27.90 -0.68
C GLU A 445 -16.34 -26.57 -1.28
N SER A 446 -17.23 -25.77 -1.86
CA SER A 446 -16.89 -24.54 -2.61
C SER A 446 -17.27 -23.23 -1.92
N ALA A 447 -18.01 -23.25 -0.81
CA ALA A 447 -18.45 -22.01 -0.15
C ALA A 447 -17.33 -21.28 0.62
N GLN A 448 -16.27 -21.96 1.05
CA GLN A 448 -15.16 -21.32 1.78
C GLN A 448 -14.04 -20.77 0.88
N GLN A 449 -13.87 -21.30 -0.34
CA GLN A 449 -12.81 -20.82 -1.26
C GLN A 449 -13.22 -19.60 -2.10
N GLN A 450 -14.51 -19.30 -2.23
CA GLN A 450 -14.99 -18.10 -2.93
C GLN A 450 -14.88 -16.80 -2.10
N GLN A 451 -14.56 -16.89 -0.81
CA GLN A 451 -14.47 -15.74 0.10
C GLN A 451 -13.09 -15.05 0.09
N GLN A 452 -12.30 -15.18 -0.98
CA GLN A 452 -11.00 -14.53 -1.12
C GLN A 452 -11.01 -13.46 -2.23
N ARG A 453 -12.16 -12.82 -2.43
CA ARG A 453 -12.30 -11.64 -3.28
C ARG A 453 -11.54 -10.47 -2.64
N SER A 454 -10.71 -9.78 -3.42
CA SER A 454 -9.92 -8.62 -2.98
C SER A 454 -10.74 -7.71 -2.08
N VAL A 455 -10.34 -7.57 -0.81
CA VAL A 455 -10.96 -6.65 0.14
C VAL A 455 -10.87 -5.25 -0.46
N ILE A 456 -12.00 -4.70 -0.90
CA ILE A 456 -12.10 -3.34 -1.43
C ILE A 456 -12.00 -2.44 -0.23
N THR A 457 -10.79 -1.96 0.04
CA THR A 457 -10.55 -0.94 1.06
C THR A 457 -11.13 0.40 0.61
N THR A 458 -11.48 1.25 1.57
CA THR A 458 -12.02 2.61 1.34
C THR A 458 -11.30 3.34 0.20
N PRO A 459 -12.02 3.95 -0.76
CA PRO A 459 -11.40 4.58 -1.92
C PRO A 459 -10.44 5.69 -1.48
N LEU A 460 -9.26 5.69 -2.10
CA LEU A 460 -8.24 6.70 -1.90
C LEU A 460 -8.77 8.06 -2.42
N SER A 461 -8.76 9.10 -1.59
CA SER A 461 -9.21 10.43 -2.02
C SER A 461 -8.17 11.09 -2.93
N VAL A 462 -8.61 11.98 -3.84
CA VAL A 462 -7.69 12.83 -4.66
C VAL A 462 -6.64 13.48 -3.76
N GLY A 463 -7.07 13.98 -2.60
CA GLY A 463 -6.19 14.65 -1.64
C GLY A 463 -5.07 13.76 -1.10
N SER A 464 -5.29 12.44 -0.98
CA SER A 464 -4.26 11.50 -0.53
C SER A 464 -3.18 11.31 -1.60
N VAL A 465 -3.56 11.20 -2.87
CA VAL A 465 -2.61 11.09 -3.99
C VAL A 465 -1.83 12.39 -4.13
N LEU A 466 -2.52 13.53 -4.13
CA LEU A 466 -1.89 14.83 -4.23
C LEU A 466 -0.92 15.08 -3.06
N ALA A 467 -1.30 14.68 -1.84
CA ALA A 467 -0.43 14.74 -0.67
C ALA A 467 0.88 13.94 -0.87
N ILE A 468 0.80 12.70 -1.35
CA ILE A 468 1.98 11.88 -1.64
C ILE A 468 2.84 12.55 -2.72
N VAL A 469 2.23 13.01 -3.80
CA VAL A 469 2.92 13.69 -4.90
C VAL A 469 3.65 14.94 -4.41
N ILE A 470 2.99 15.81 -3.66
CA ILE A 470 3.59 17.04 -3.14
C ILE A 470 4.74 16.71 -2.18
N VAL A 471 4.53 15.81 -1.23
CA VAL A 471 5.59 15.44 -0.28
C VAL A 471 6.79 14.85 -1.01
N LYS A 472 6.55 13.89 -1.90
CA LYS A 472 7.63 13.09 -2.51
C LYS A 472 8.33 13.77 -3.67
N LEU A 473 7.59 14.52 -4.51
CA LEU A 473 8.11 15.10 -5.75
C LEU A 473 8.37 16.61 -5.67
N VAL A 474 8.04 17.26 -4.54
CA VAL A 474 8.28 18.71 -4.36
C VAL A 474 8.98 18.99 -3.04
N ILE A 475 8.40 18.58 -1.90
CA ILE A 475 8.95 18.93 -0.58
C ILE A 475 10.29 18.24 -0.33
N LEU A 476 10.38 16.92 -0.51
CA LEU A 476 11.63 16.19 -0.25
C LEU A 476 12.79 16.64 -1.17
N PRO A 477 12.59 16.80 -2.50
CA PRO A 477 13.62 17.38 -3.38
C PRO A 477 14.00 18.81 -3.00
N GLY A 478 13.02 19.65 -2.67
CA GLY A 478 13.26 21.04 -2.26
C GLY A 478 14.09 21.16 -0.98
N ILE A 479 13.93 20.22 -0.05
CA ILE A 479 14.77 20.11 1.15
C ILE A 479 16.15 19.55 0.80
N ALA A 480 16.24 18.67 -0.19
CA ALA A 480 17.48 17.96 -0.50
C ALA A 480 18.60 18.87 -1.01
N ILE A 481 18.27 19.88 -1.83
CA ILE A 481 19.25 20.84 -2.35
C ILE A 481 20.01 21.55 -1.21
N PRO A 482 19.36 22.36 -0.35
CA PRO A 482 20.07 23.09 0.71
C PRO A 482 20.72 22.15 1.72
N LEU A 483 20.13 20.98 1.95
CA LEU A 483 20.69 19.98 2.86
C LEU A 483 22.00 19.41 2.32
N THR A 484 22.05 19.04 1.04
CA THR A 484 23.27 18.54 0.38
C THR A 484 24.36 19.62 0.37
N MET A 485 23.99 20.88 0.07
CA MET A 485 24.93 22.02 0.13
C MET A 485 25.50 22.23 1.54
N LEU A 486 24.65 22.16 2.58
CA LEU A 486 25.08 22.26 3.96
C LEU A 486 26.06 21.15 4.34
N PHE A 487 25.73 19.91 3.97
CA PHE A 487 26.57 18.77 4.31
C PHE A 487 27.91 18.74 3.56
N ASN A 488 27.94 19.24 2.33
CA ASN A 488 29.19 19.50 1.62
C ASN A 488 30.03 20.55 2.36
N LYS A 489 29.42 21.66 2.81
CA LYS A 489 30.11 22.73 3.53
C LYS A 489 30.74 22.27 4.86
N ILE A 490 30.11 21.35 5.59
CA ILE A 490 30.67 20.79 6.82
C ILE A 490 31.66 19.64 6.58
N GLY A 491 31.96 19.31 5.31
CA GLY A 491 32.90 18.26 4.92
C GLY A 491 32.38 16.83 5.13
N LEU A 492 31.06 16.64 5.20
CA LEU A 492 30.45 15.31 5.39
C LEU A 492 30.19 14.59 4.06
N LEU A 493 30.04 15.31 2.94
CA LEU A 493 30.11 14.71 1.60
C LEU A 493 31.52 14.88 1.03
N GLY A 494 32.02 13.84 0.36
CA GLY A 494 33.28 13.89 -0.38
C GLY A 494 33.20 14.82 -1.59
N SER A 495 34.32 15.05 -2.26
CA SER A 495 34.43 16.01 -3.36
C SER A 495 33.91 15.51 -4.71
N ASP A 496 33.46 14.26 -4.82
CA ASP A 496 33.01 13.67 -6.09
C ASP A 496 31.63 14.24 -6.51
N PRO A 497 31.51 14.91 -7.66
CA PRO A 497 30.23 15.43 -8.16
C PRO A 497 29.15 14.35 -8.32
N VAL A 498 29.55 13.12 -8.65
CA VAL A 498 28.62 11.98 -8.79
C VAL A 498 27.99 11.63 -7.44
N LEU A 499 28.72 11.79 -6.33
CA LEU A 499 28.21 11.56 -4.99
C LEU A 499 27.09 12.55 -4.65
N HIS A 500 27.34 13.84 -4.89
CA HIS A 500 26.36 14.90 -4.68
C HIS A 500 25.11 14.69 -5.55
N PHE A 501 25.33 14.32 -6.81
CA PHE A 501 24.28 14.00 -7.75
C PHE A 501 23.41 12.83 -7.27
N VAL A 502 24.00 11.74 -6.79
CA VAL A 502 23.25 10.58 -6.30
C VAL A 502 22.39 10.93 -5.08
N VAL A 503 22.93 11.64 -4.09
CA VAL A 503 22.17 12.03 -2.89
C VAL A 503 20.96 12.88 -3.23
N LEU A 504 21.11 13.82 -4.16
CA LEU A 504 20.00 14.65 -4.63
C LEU A 504 19.02 13.85 -5.49
N LEU A 505 19.52 13.05 -6.43
CA LEU A 505 18.69 12.27 -7.34
C LEU A 505 17.77 11.30 -6.58
N GLU A 506 18.28 10.69 -5.51
CA GLU A 506 17.52 9.81 -4.62
C GLU A 506 16.39 10.52 -3.86
N SER A 507 16.46 11.83 -3.71
CA SER A 507 15.35 12.61 -3.16
C SER A 507 14.22 12.86 -4.18
N CYS A 508 14.56 12.86 -5.48
CA CYS A 508 13.68 13.16 -6.60
C CYS A 508 12.88 11.96 -7.11
N VAL A 509 13.26 10.73 -6.75
CA VAL A 509 12.59 9.54 -7.27
C VAL A 509 11.17 9.38 -6.72
N PRO A 510 10.21 8.91 -7.55
CA PRO A 510 8.87 8.58 -7.10
C PRO A 510 8.88 7.38 -6.14
N THR A 511 7.70 7.02 -5.63
CA THR A 511 7.53 5.85 -4.76
C THR A 511 8.08 4.57 -5.39
N GLY A 512 8.69 3.73 -4.56
CA GLY A 512 9.31 2.47 -4.97
C GLY A 512 8.33 1.43 -5.49
N ILE A 513 8.58 0.94 -6.71
CA ILE A 513 7.81 -0.15 -7.34
C ILE A 513 7.81 -1.45 -6.51
N ASN A 514 8.84 -1.69 -5.71
CA ASN A 514 8.95 -2.87 -4.86
C ASN A 514 7.82 -2.98 -3.82
N LEU A 515 7.16 -1.88 -3.48
CA LEU A 515 5.98 -1.89 -2.61
C LEU A 515 4.81 -2.66 -3.22
N VAL A 516 4.73 -2.75 -4.56
CA VAL A 516 3.69 -3.52 -5.27
C VAL A 516 3.75 -4.99 -4.88
N VAL A 517 4.96 -5.56 -4.74
CA VAL A 517 5.15 -6.95 -4.29
C VAL A 517 4.61 -7.15 -2.89
N ILE A 518 4.89 -6.19 -1.99
CA ILE A 518 4.45 -6.25 -0.59
C ILE A 518 2.91 -6.27 -0.54
N CYS A 519 2.26 -5.28 -1.15
CA CYS A 519 0.81 -5.19 -1.22
C CYS A 519 0.17 -6.40 -1.93
N ALA A 520 0.78 -6.86 -3.02
CA ALA A 520 0.33 -8.04 -3.77
C ALA A 520 0.38 -9.31 -2.90
N SER A 521 1.48 -9.55 -2.20
CA SER A 521 1.68 -10.75 -1.38
C SER A 521 0.68 -10.89 -0.24
N HIS A 522 0.15 -9.77 0.25
CA HIS A 522 -0.85 -9.69 1.32
C HIS A 522 -2.29 -9.56 0.82
N ASN A 523 -2.52 -9.45 -0.49
CA ASN A 523 -3.83 -9.09 -1.07
C ASN A 523 -4.43 -7.85 -0.41
N TRP A 524 -3.61 -6.82 -0.17
CA TRP A 524 -4.00 -5.66 0.63
C TRP A 524 -3.46 -4.37 0.00
N LEU A 525 -4.31 -3.35 -0.13
CA LEU A 525 -3.96 -2.02 -0.69
C LEU A 525 -3.34 -2.04 -2.10
N GLN A 526 -3.64 -3.07 -2.90
CA GLN A 526 -3.10 -3.21 -4.25
C GLN A 526 -3.54 -2.03 -5.14
N ARG A 527 -4.86 -1.77 -5.20
CA ARG A 527 -5.44 -0.75 -6.09
C ARG A 527 -5.05 0.67 -5.69
N GLU A 528 -4.97 0.92 -4.38
CA GLU A 528 -4.60 2.22 -3.82
C GLU A 528 -3.15 2.54 -4.16
N LEU A 529 -2.24 1.58 -3.96
CA LEU A 529 -0.84 1.77 -4.32
C LEU A 529 -0.67 1.96 -5.83
N THR A 530 -1.31 1.16 -6.67
CA THR A 530 -1.19 1.32 -8.13
C THR A 530 -1.74 2.64 -8.63
N THR A 531 -2.83 3.13 -8.03
CA THR A 531 -3.36 4.46 -8.33
C THR A 531 -2.35 5.55 -8.00
N VAL A 532 -1.71 5.49 -6.83
CA VAL A 532 -0.64 6.43 -6.45
C VAL A 532 0.51 6.36 -7.45
N LEU A 533 1.00 5.16 -7.78
CA LEU A 533 2.11 4.98 -8.71
C LEU A 533 1.77 5.51 -10.10
N PHE A 534 0.56 5.27 -10.60
CA PHE A 534 0.14 5.76 -11.91
C PHE A 534 0.28 7.29 -12.04
N TYR A 535 -0.36 8.04 -11.15
CA TYR A 535 -0.30 9.51 -11.20
C TYR A 535 1.09 10.05 -10.87
N GLN A 536 1.78 9.43 -9.91
CA GLN A 536 3.10 9.89 -9.49
C GLN A 536 4.13 9.73 -10.60
N TYR A 537 4.12 8.64 -11.37
CA TYR A 537 5.08 8.42 -12.45
C TYR A 537 4.83 9.35 -13.65
N LEU A 538 3.58 9.73 -13.93
CA LEU A 538 3.27 10.75 -14.94
C LEU A 538 3.86 12.12 -14.55
N ILE A 539 3.72 12.51 -13.28
CA ILE A 539 4.21 13.80 -12.77
C ILE A 539 5.74 13.78 -12.55
N ALA A 540 6.31 12.61 -12.24
CA ALA A 540 7.73 12.45 -11.96
C ALA A 540 8.62 12.83 -13.15
N ILE A 541 8.16 12.65 -14.39
CA ILE A 541 8.94 13.06 -15.58
C ILE A 541 9.31 14.54 -15.49
N LEU A 542 8.33 15.40 -15.24
CA LEU A 542 8.53 16.84 -15.14
C LEU A 542 9.30 17.21 -13.88
N SER A 543 8.91 16.64 -12.73
CA SER A 543 9.54 16.95 -11.44
C SER A 543 11.03 16.56 -11.42
N ILE A 544 11.37 15.33 -11.82
CA ILE A 544 12.77 14.85 -11.85
C ILE A 544 13.57 15.73 -12.80
N THR A 545 13.06 16.04 -14.00
CA THR A 545 13.75 16.89 -14.96
C THR A 545 14.05 18.27 -14.37
N LEU A 546 13.05 18.93 -13.77
CA LEU A 546 13.20 20.26 -13.19
C LEU A 546 14.18 20.26 -12.01
N MET A 547 14.04 19.33 -11.07
CA MET A 547 14.88 19.27 -9.86
C MET A 547 16.32 18.90 -10.19
N THR A 548 16.52 17.95 -11.11
CA THR A 548 17.85 17.50 -11.52
C THR A 548 18.56 18.57 -12.34
N THR A 549 17.88 19.24 -13.27
CA THR A 549 18.44 20.39 -13.99
C THR A 549 18.80 21.51 -13.02
N GLY A 550 17.87 21.86 -12.11
CA GLY A 550 18.13 22.88 -11.09
C GLY A 550 19.38 22.58 -10.27
N PHE A 551 19.64 21.31 -9.97
CA PHE A 551 20.87 20.89 -9.30
C PHE A 551 22.12 21.00 -10.18
N LEU A 552 22.06 20.55 -11.44
CA LEU A 552 23.19 20.64 -12.36
C LEU A 552 23.64 22.09 -12.62
N VAL A 553 22.70 23.04 -12.59
CA VAL A 553 23.01 24.49 -12.65
C VAL A 553 23.68 25.00 -11.36
N THR A 554 23.42 24.35 -10.21
CA THR A 554 23.97 24.77 -8.90
C THR A 554 25.29 24.10 -8.53
N LEU A 555 25.66 23.02 -9.22
CA LEU A 555 26.99 22.40 -9.17
C LEU A 555 28.01 23.33 -9.83
#